data_AF-A0A6N9PQV9-F1
#
_entry.id   AF-A0A6N9PQV9-F1
#
_cell.length_a   1.000
_cell.length_b   1.000
_cell.length_c   1.000
_cell.angle_alpha   90.00
_cell.angle_beta   90.00
_cell.angle_gamma   90.00
#
_symmetry.space_group_name_H-M   'P 1'
#
loop_
_entity.id
_entity.type
_entity.pdbx_description
1 polymer ?
#
loop_
_entity_poly.entity_id
_entity_poly.type
_entity_poly.pdbx_seq_one_letter_code
_entity_poly.pdbx_strand_id
1 'polypeptide(L)' 'MKYARLGNSERNISRVCMGCMGFGDPQRGMCSWTLDEESSQAIKAPYVPHKLVGVMAQNG' A
#
# COMPACT_ATOMS: atom_id res chain seq x y z
N MET A 1 -1.19 16.42 -9.57
CA MET A 1 -0.81 14.99 -9.66
C MET A 1 -0.87 14.52 -11.12
N LYS A 2 0.00 13.58 -11.54
CA LYS A 2 0.01 13.00 -12.89
C LYS A 2 -0.61 11.60 -12.85
N TYR A 3 -1.54 11.33 -13.76
CA TYR A 3 -2.23 10.04 -13.86
C TYR A 3 -1.89 9.32 -15.17
N ALA A 4 -2.06 8.01 -15.19
CA ALA A 4 -1.94 7.17 -16.37
C ALA A 4 -2.90 5.97 -16.28
N ARG A 5 -3.29 5.44 -17.44
CA ARG A 5 -4.09 4.20 -17.53
C ARG A 5 -3.24 3.02 -17.09
N LEU A 6 -3.77 2.17 -16.21
CA LEU A 6 -3.10 0.96 -15.75
C LEU A 6 -3.25 -0.14 -16.82
N GLY A 7 -2.22 -0.31 -17.65
CA GLY A 7 -2.21 -1.32 -18.72
C GLY A 7 -3.45 -1.24 -19.61
N ASN A 8 -4.09 -2.38 -19.83
CA ASN A 8 -5.34 -2.46 -20.61
C ASN A 8 -6.61 -2.21 -19.78
N SER A 9 -6.50 -1.94 -18.48
CA SER A 9 -7.68 -1.67 -17.64
C SER A 9 -8.27 -0.28 -17.92
N GLU A 10 -9.52 -0.05 -17.52
CA GLU A 10 -10.17 1.26 -17.60
C GLU A 10 -9.79 2.19 -16.43
N ARG A 11 -8.86 1.77 -15.56
CA ARG A 11 -8.49 2.55 -14.37
C ARG A 11 -7.35 3.51 -14.67
N ASN A 12 -7.59 4.79 -14.36
CA ASN A 12 -6.54 5.80 -14.27
C ASN A 12 -6.00 5.86 -12.84
N ILE A 13 -4.67 5.78 -12.70
CA ILE A 13 -3.96 5.72 -11.42
C ILE A 13 -2.89 6.82 -11.37
N SER A 14 -2.47 7.25 -10.18
CA SER A 14 -1.32 8.15 -10.07
C SER A 14 -0.08 7.40 -10.57
N ARG A 15 0.87 8.15 -11.13
CA ARG A 15 2.20 7.60 -11.46
C ARG A 15 3.06 7.31 -10.22
N VAL A 16 2.59 7.67 -9.03
CA VAL A 16 3.21 7.36 -7.74
C VAL A 16 2.17 6.67 -6.86
N CYS A 17 2.53 5.50 -6.31
CA CYS A 17 1.66 4.71 -5.44
C CYS A 17 2.32 4.49 -4.07
N MET A 18 1.50 4.38 -3.02
CA MET A 18 1.96 3.94 -1.71
C MET A 18 1.99 2.42 -1.66
N GLY A 19 3.15 1.84 -1.32
CA GLY A 19 3.27 0.43 -0.98
C GLY A 19 2.96 0.19 0.50
N CYS A 20 2.42 -0.99 0.83
CA CYS A 20 2.02 -1.35 2.20
C CYS A 20 2.87 -2.44 2.84
N MET A 21 4.02 -2.84 2.25
CA MET A 21 4.85 -3.93 2.78
C MET A 21 5.46 -3.64 4.15
N GLY A 22 5.61 -2.36 4.51
CA GLY A 22 6.09 -1.94 5.81
C GLY A 22 5.00 -1.75 6.86
N PHE A 23 3.74 -2.09 6.58
CA PHE A 23 2.64 -1.96 7.53
C PHE A 23 2.22 -3.36 8.00
N GLY A 24 2.14 -3.55 9.31
CA GLY A 24 1.82 -4.83 9.92
C GLY A 24 2.30 -4.93 11.36
N ASP A 25 1.88 -5.98 12.04
CA ASP A 25 2.25 -6.20 13.44
C ASP A 25 3.73 -6.67 13.54
N PRO A 26 4.62 -5.85 14.12
CA PRO A 26 6.04 -6.19 14.24
C PRO A 26 6.31 -7.37 15.18
N GLN A 27 5.34 -7.77 16.01
CA GLN A 27 5.45 -8.88 16.95
C GLN A 27 4.88 -10.20 16.40
N ARG A 28 4.02 -10.14 15.38
CA ARG A 28 3.36 -11.33 14.79
C ARG A 28 3.92 -11.77 13.44
N GLY A 29 4.71 -10.92 12.78
CA GLY A 29 5.29 -11.20 11.46
C GLY A 29 6.75 -11.63 11.47
N MET A 30 7.28 -11.96 10.28
CA MET A 30 8.71 -12.23 10.05
C MET A 30 9.55 -10.94 9.96
N CYS A 31 8.91 -9.77 9.90
CA CYS A 31 9.55 -8.48 9.63
C CYS A 31 9.40 -7.56 10.84
N SER A 32 10.40 -7.52 11.71
CA SER A 32 10.41 -6.62 12.89
C SER A 32 10.49 -5.13 12.55
N TRP A 33 10.66 -4.79 11.26
CA TRP A 33 10.73 -3.41 10.76
C TRP A 33 9.36 -2.85 10.33
N THR A 34 8.27 -3.61 10.48
CA THR A 34 6.93 -3.12 10.15
C THR A 34 6.42 -2.10 11.17
N LEU A 35 5.62 -1.17 10.68
CA LEU A 35 4.89 -0.19 11.47
C LEU A 35 3.54 -0.77 11.87
N ASP A 36 3.21 -0.63 13.16
CA ASP A 36 1.89 -0.96 13.67
C ASP A 36 0.80 -0.07 13.05
N GLU A 37 -0.45 -0.39 13.34
CA GLU A 37 -1.61 0.29 12.75
C GLU A 37 -1.66 1.78 13.11
N GLU A 38 -1.30 2.14 14.34
CA GLU A 38 -1.29 3.52 14.82
C GLU A 38 -0.23 4.35 14.08
N SER A 39 0.99 3.86 14.01
CA SER A 39 2.11 4.51 13.30
C SER A 39 1.86 4.59 11.80
N SER A 40 1.27 3.54 11.23
CA SER A 40 0.89 3.49 9.81
C SER A 40 -0.16 4.54 9.47
N GLN A 41 -1.04 4.90 10.42
CA GLN A 41 -2.11 5.88 10.19
C GLN A 41 -1.55 7.27 9.88
N ALA A 42 -0.43 7.68 10.49
CA ALA A 42 0.24 8.95 10.18
C ALA A 42 0.68 9.04 8.70
N ILE A 43 0.98 7.90 8.08
CA ILE A 43 1.38 7.81 6.67
C ILE A 43 0.15 7.67 5.76
N LYS A 44 -0.85 6.87 6.16
CA LYS A 44 -2.07 6.61 5.37
C LYS A 44 -3.02 7.80 5.33
N ALA A 45 -3.19 8.54 6.42
CA ALA A 45 -4.17 9.61 6.55
C ALA A 45 -4.02 10.74 5.50
N PRO A 46 -2.82 11.26 5.20
CA PRO A 46 -2.67 12.29 4.16
C PRO A 46 -2.70 11.72 2.72
N TYR A 47 -2.66 10.40 2.55
CA TYR A 47 -2.66 9.78 1.22
C TYR A 47 -4.08 9.61 0.68
N VAL A 48 -4.28 9.98 -0.59
CA VAL A 48 -5.55 9.76 -1.29
C VAL A 48 -5.48 8.40 -2.01
N PRO A 49 -6.18 7.36 -1.53
CA PRO A 49 -6.06 6.03 -2.09
C PRO A 49 -6.68 5.91 -3.47
N HIS A 50 -6.00 5.17 -4.35
CA HIS A 50 -6.63 4.65 -5.56
C HIS A 50 -7.58 3.51 -5.20
N LYS A 51 -8.70 3.38 -5.94
CA LYS A 51 -9.58 2.20 -5.85
C LYS A 51 -8.93 1.00 -6.54
N LEU A 52 -7.83 0.54 -5.98
CA LEU A 52 -7.08 -0.63 -6.41
C LEU A 52 -6.81 -1.49 -5.17
N VAL A 53 -7.20 -2.75 -5.23
CA VAL A 53 -6.85 -3.75 -4.23
C VAL A 53 -5.96 -4.78 -4.94
N GLY A 54 -4.73 -4.93 -4.47
CA GLY A 54 -3.83 -6.01 -4.87
C GLY A 54 -3.69 -6.99 -3.70
N VAL A 55 -3.89 -8.28 -3.96
CA VAL A 55 -3.54 -9.34 -3.02
C VAL A 55 -2.08 -9.73 -3.26
N MET A 56 -1.24 -9.57 -2.24
CA MET A 56 0.08 -10.22 -2.24
C MET A 56 -0.12 -11.60 -1.61
N ALA A 57 0.14 -12.67 -2.37
CA ALA A 57 0.35 -13.98 -1.77
C ALA A 57 1.67 -13.90 -0.98
N GLN A 58 1.62 -14.14 0.33
CA GLN A 58 2.84 -14.44 1.07
C GLN A 58 3.39 -15.75 0.49
N ASN A 59 4.57 -15.69 -0.13
CA ASN A 59 5.28 -16.90 -0.51
C ASN A 59 5.61 -17.64 0.79
N GLY A 60 4.90 -18.75 1.03
CA GLY A 60 5.20 -19.70 2.09
C GLY A 60 6.44 -20.51 1.78
#